data_AF-A0A1H1U263-F1
#
_entry.id   AF-A0A1H1U263-F1
#
_cell.length_a   1.000
_cell.length_b   1.000
_cell.length_c   1.000
_cell.angle_alpha   90.00
_cell.angle_beta   90.00
_cell.angle_gamma   90.00
#
_symmetry.space_group_name_H-M   'P 1'
#
loop_
_entity.id
_entity.type
_entity.pdbx_description
1 polymer ?
#
loop_
_entity_poly.entity_id
_entity_poly.type
_entity_poly.pdbx_seq_one_letter_code
_entity_poly.pdbx_strand_id
1 'polypeptide(L)'
;MIKNISILLVLLLTHFSYSQNITLLQNTHPKAKELKHHLNATKDSLVLECNSKIKKVEIFNEDYEQIIIVDTPKTQISLRDIPIGNFIVEAKLTDKIIVMDLAKYSDLYNISNANSSHNTEQIAEGKGMMLDEELKVIKSAPKKSIAFILTRGNSGMQPKKHQKYFWTETQINNDSGSSKTMRLVDQKSVETMIYRHKIETNSNSGRLNTLTVWEVYNKSKFMEQQVSNPDFVYSVATDIFNPTPYYSTGNNLQSL
;
A
#
# COMPACT_ATOMS: atom_id res chain seq x y z
N MET A 1 14.62 -5.63 -51.26
CA MET A 1 13.42 -5.52 -50.40
C MET A 1 13.56 -6.22 -49.04
N ILE A 2 14.23 -7.37 -48.94
CA ILE A 2 14.38 -8.11 -47.66
C ILE A 2 15.13 -7.32 -46.57
N LYS A 3 16.18 -6.55 -46.93
CA LYS A 3 16.95 -5.73 -45.97
C LYS A 3 16.11 -4.68 -45.23
N ASN A 4 15.16 -4.04 -45.91
CA ASN A 4 14.33 -2.99 -45.31
C ASN A 4 13.27 -3.58 -44.37
N ILE A 5 12.80 -4.81 -44.65
CA ILE A 5 11.88 -5.56 -43.78
C ILE A 5 12.60 -6.00 -42.49
N SER A 6 13.86 -6.41 -42.59
CA SER A 6 14.67 -6.78 -41.41
C SER A 6 14.89 -5.58 -40.46
N ILE A 7 15.10 -4.38 -41.00
CA ILE A 7 15.26 -3.15 -40.20
C ILE A 7 13.97 -2.78 -39.48
N LEU A 8 12.82 -2.90 -40.17
CA LEU A 8 11.50 -2.67 -39.56
C LEU A 8 11.20 -3.66 -38.42
N LEU A 9 11.59 -4.94 -38.60
CA LEU A 9 11.42 -5.98 -37.57
C LEU A 9 12.27 -5.70 -36.33
N VAL A 10 13.51 -5.22 -36.50
CA VAL A 10 14.41 -4.85 -35.40
C VAL A 10 13.89 -3.62 -34.65
N LEU A 11 13.32 -2.64 -35.35
CA LEU A 11 12.70 -1.46 -34.73
C LEU A 11 11.41 -1.79 -33.96
N LEU A 12 10.67 -2.83 -34.34
CA LEU A 12 9.46 -3.24 -33.63
C LEU A 12 9.75 -3.99 -32.32
N LEU A 13 10.91 -4.67 -32.25
CA LEU A 13 11.32 -5.47 -31.09
C LEU A 13 11.78 -4.62 -29.89
N THR A 14 12.18 -3.36 -30.10
CA THR A 14 12.64 -2.47 -29.01
C THR A 14 11.50 -1.82 -28.23
N HIS A 15 10.24 -1.93 -28.67
CA HIS A 15 9.10 -1.27 -28.04
C HIS A 15 8.41 -2.04 -26.90
N PHE A 16 8.82 -3.27 -26.59
CA PHE A 16 8.08 -4.14 -25.64
C PHE A 16 8.75 -4.42 -24.30
N SER A 17 9.84 -3.74 -23.95
CA SER A 17 10.56 -3.99 -22.68
C SER A 17 10.30 -2.90 -21.64
N TYR A 18 9.04 -2.70 -21.26
CA TYR A 18 8.71 -1.98 -20.02
C TYR A 18 8.64 -2.99 -18.87
N SER A 19 9.79 -3.20 -18.20
CA SER A 19 9.85 -3.95 -16.94
C SER A 19 9.33 -3.05 -15.82
N GLN A 20 8.41 -3.53 -14.99
CA GLN A 20 7.98 -2.74 -13.84
C GLN A 20 9.06 -2.71 -12.77
N ASN A 21 9.21 -1.57 -12.11
CA ASN A 21 10.14 -1.42 -11.00
C ASN A 21 9.51 -1.96 -9.70
N ILE A 22 9.35 -3.27 -9.66
CA ILE A 22 8.79 -4.01 -8.51
C ILE A 22 9.86 -4.92 -7.91
N THR A 23 9.93 -4.91 -6.58
CA THR A 23 10.76 -5.80 -5.77
C THR A 23 9.85 -6.64 -4.87
N LEU A 24 10.09 -7.94 -4.85
CA LEU A 24 9.44 -8.87 -3.92
C LEU A 24 10.49 -9.34 -2.92
N LEU A 25 10.25 -9.11 -1.63
CA LEU A 25 11.04 -9.69 -0.56
C LEU A 25 10.50 -11.08 -0.26
N GLN A 26 11.29 -12.09 -0.61
CA GLN A 26 10.90 -13.47 -0.44
C GLN A 26 10.87 -13.87 1.03
N ASN A 27 9.86 -14.64 1.42
CA ASN A 27 9.80 -15.27 2.73
C ASN A 27 10.78 -16.46 2.78
N THR A 28 11.83 -16.32 3.58
CA THR A 28 12.89 -17.34 3.77
C THR A 28 12.64 -18.26 4.96
N HIS A 29 11.50 -18.12 5.65
CA HIS A 29 11.21 -18.90 6.85
C HIS A 29 11.06 -20.40 6.50
N PRO A 30 11.71 -21.34 7.21
CA PRO A 30 11.67 -22.77 6.87
C PRO A 30 10.26 -23.35 6.80
N LYS A 31 9.34 -22.87 7.66
CA LYS A 31 7.91 -23.28 7.66
C LYS A 31 7.11 -22.78 6.43
N ALA A 32 7.65 -21.81 5.68
CA ALA A 32 7.03 -21.22 4.49
C ALA A 32 7.62 -21.76 3.17
N LYS A 33 8.60 -22.68 3.24
CA LYS A 33 9.35 -23.19 2.08
C LYS A 33 8.49 -23.85 1.00
N GLU A 34 7.28 -24.31 1.36
CA GLU A 34 6.35 -24.94 0.42
C GLU A 34 5.72 -23.98 -0.59
N LEU A 35 5.70 -22.67 -0.30
CA LEU A 35 5.19 -21.67 -1.22
C LEU A 35 6.36 -21.06 -1.98
N LYS A 36 6.52 -21.47 -3.23
CA LYS A 36 7.42 -20.80 -4.18
C LYS A 36 6.75 -19.53 -4.66
N HIS A 37 7.45 -18.43 -4.51
CA HIS A 37 6.94 -17.11 -4.85
C HIS A 37 8.04 -16.30 -5.54
N HIS A 38 7.73 -15.74 -6.69
CA HIS A 38 8.66 -14.94 -7.48
C HIS A 38 7.90 -13.97 -8.38
N LEU A 39 8.60 -12.95 -8.84
CA LEU A 39 8.10 -12.09 -9.92
C LEU A 39 8.40 -12.75 -11.26
N ASN A 40 7.53 -12.57 -12.24
CA ASN A 40 7.81 -12.98 -13.61
C ASN A 40 8.95 -12.13 -14.25
N ALA A 41 9.40 -12.50 -15.45
CA ALA A 41 10.53 -11.85 -16.12
C ALA A 41 10.33 -10.34 -16.34
N THR A 42 9.10 -9.91 -16.60
CA THR A 42 8.70 -8.51 -16.80
C THR A 42 8.41 -7.76 -15.49
N LYS A 43 8.47 -8.45 -14.34
CA LYS A 43 8.15 -7.95 -12.99
C LYS A 43 6.75 -7.36 -12.86
N ASP A 44 5.83 -7.69 -13.77
CA ASP A 44 4.46 -7.17 -13.79
C ASP A 44 3.45 -8.17 -13.24
N SER A 45 3.88 -9.36 -12.83
CA SER A 45 3.04 -10.35 -12.16
C SER A 45 3.77 -11.06 -11.01
N LEU A 46 3.04 -11.33 -9.94
CA LEU A 46 3.45 -12.21 -8.84
C LEU A 46 3.02 -13.64 -9.17
N VAL A 47 3.99 -14.55 -9.24
CA VAL A 47 3.76 -15.97 -9.48
C VAL A 47 3.85 -16.71 -8.15
N LEU A 48 2.78 -17.41 -7.79
CA LEU A 48 2.70 -18.22 -6.58
C LEU A 48 2.44 -19.67 -6.96
N GLU A 49 3.28 -20.56 -6.45
CA GLU A 49 3.20 -21.99 -6.68
C GLU A 49 3.42 -22.73 -5.37
N CYS A 50 2.47 -23.58 -4.99
CA CYS A 50 2.54 -24.40 -3.80
C CYS A 50 2.21 -25.85 -4.16
N ASN A 51 2.77 -26.79 -3.38
CA ASN A 51 2.39 -28.20 -3.47
C ASN A 51 0.95 -28.43 -2.98
N SER A 52 0.46 -27.57 -2.08
CA SER A 52 -0.92 -27.57 -1.59
C SER A 52 -1.76 -26.49 -2.28
N LYS A 53 -3.05 -26.38 -1.93
CA LYS A 53 -3.94 -25.36 -2.51
C LYS A 53 -3.72 -23.99 -1.86
N ILE A 54 -3.57 -22.98 -2.71
CA ILE A 54 -3.61 -21.56 -2.32
C ILE A 54 -5.09 -21.15 -2.34
N LYS A 55 -5.67 -20.85 -1.17
CA LYS A 55 -7.09 -20.52 -1.05
C LYS A 55 -7.35 -19.07 -1.44
N LYS A 56 -6.54 -18.16 -0.90
CA LYS A 56 -6.75 -16.71 -1.02
C LYS A 56 -5.40 -15.99 -1.01
N VAL A 57 -5.29 -14.90 -1.76
CA VAL A 57 -4.15 -13.99 -1.71
C VAL A 57 -4.67 -12.58 -1.50
N GLU A 58 -4.08 -11.88 -0.55
CA GLU A 58 -4.40 -10.49 -0.23
C GLU A 58 -3.16 -9.63 -0.40
N ILE A 59 -3.29 -8.50 -1.09
CA ILE A 59 -2.25 -7.50 -1.27
C ILE A 59 -2.79 -6.21 -0.69
N PHE A 60 -2.16 -5.68 0.34
CA PHE A 60 -2.67 -4.48 1.00
C PHE A 60 -1.59 -3.56 1.55
N ASN A 61 -1.95 -2.31 1.73
CA ASN A 61 -1.23 -1.30 2.52
C ASN A 61 -2.25 -0.41 3.25
N GLU A 62 -1.82 0.75 3.76
CA GLU A 62 -2.72 1.67 4.48
C GLU A 62 -3.90 2.19 3.63
N ASP A 63 -3.71 2.33 2.31
CA ASP A 63 -4.65 3.01 1.40
C ASP A 63 -5.18 2.10 0.27
N TYR A 64 -4.76 0.84 0.21
CA TYR A 64 -5.05 -0.09 -0.88
C TYR A 64 -5.25 -1.50 -0.34
N GLU A 65 -6.25 -2.20 -0.88
CA GLU A 65 -6.50 -3.61 -0.60
C GLU A 65 -7.00 -4.31 -1.87
N GLN A 66 -6.41 -5.46 -2.17
CA GLN A 66 -6.81 -6.34 -3.27
C GLN A 66 -6.89 -7.77 -2.76
N ILE A 67 -8.06 -8.38 -2.89
CA ILE A 67 -8.34 -9.76 -2.47
C ILE A 67 -8.59 -10.62 -3.70
N ILE A 68 -7.85 -11.72 -3.83
CA ILE A 68 -7.98 -12.67 -4.92
C ILE A 68 -8.28 -14.07 -4.34
N ILE A 69 -9.42 -14.64 -4.73
CA ILE A 69 -9.79 -16.01 -4.41
C ILE A 69 -9.25 -16.90 -5.54
N VAL A 70 -8.45 -17.91 -5.17
CA VAL A 70 -7.67 -18.70 -6.13
C VAL A 70 -8.12 -20.16 -6.15
N ASP A 71 -8.13 -20.83 -4.98
CA ASP A 71 -8.40 -22.27 -4.78
C ASP A 71 -7.65 -23.24 -5.73
N THR A 72 -6.47 -22.83 -6.19
CA THR A 72 -5.58 -23.64 -7.04
C THR A 72 -4.17 -23.71 -6.45
N PRO A 73 -3.37 -24.74 -6.78
CA PRO A 73 -1.98 -24.85 -6.30
C PRO A 73 -1.04 -23.84 -6.97
N LYS A 74 -1.42 -23.30 -8.13
CA LYS A 74 -0.62 -22.34 -8.89
C LYS A 74 -1.49 -21.19 -9.37
N THR A 75 -0.98 -19.98 -9.19
CA THR A 75 -1.65 -18.76 -9.63
C THR A 75 -0.65 -17.68 -10.05
N GLN A 76 -1.12 -16.77 -10.89
CA GLN A 76 -0.39 -15.60 -11.33
C GLN A 76 -1.28 -14.37 -11.12
N ILE A 77 -0.78 -13.40 -10.36
CA ILE A 77 -1.50 -12.20 -9.99
C ILE A 77 -0.86 -11.01 -10.72
N SER A 78 -1.66 -10.27 -11.49
CA SER A 78 -1.19 -9.06 -12.16
C SER A 78 -0.90 -7.96 -11.13
N LEU A 79 0.26 -7.32 -11.25
CA LEU A 79 0.71 -6.20 -10.41
C LEU A 79 0.62 -4.85 -11.16
N ARG A 80 -0.02 -4.83 -12.34
CA ARG A 80 -0.04 -3.63 -13.19
C ARG A 80 -0.80 -2.48 -12.53
N ASP A 81 -1.94 -2.80 -11.94
CA ASP A 81 -2.90 -1.82 -11.42
C ASP A 81 -2.63 -1.44 -9.96
N ILE A 82 -1.62 -2.04 -9.31
CA ILE A 82 -1.26 -1.68 -7.93
C ILE A 82 -0.60 -0.28 -7.92
N PRO A 83 -0.89 0.58 -6.95
CA PRO A 83 -0.26 1.88 -6.85
C PRO A 83 1.24 1.78 -6.49
N ILE A 84 1.96 2.89 -6.57
CA ILE A 84 3.35 2.98 -6.09
C ILE A 84 3.32 2.92 -4.56
N GLY A 85 4.17 2.11 -3.95
CA GLY A 85 4.22 1.95 -2.49
C GLY A 85 4.78 0.61 -2.04
N ASN A 86 4.80 0.43 -0.72
CA ASN A 86 5.10 -0.84 -0.07
C ASN A 86 3.79 -1.53 0.30
N PHE A 87 3.72 -2.83 0.08
CA PHE A 87 2.56 -3.67 0.28
C PHE A 87 2.96 -4.93 1.03
N ILE A 88 2.03 -5.41 1.84
CA ILE A 88 2.09 -6.71 2.47
C ILE A 88 1.26 -7.66 1.60
N VAL A 89 1.85 -8.80 1.26
CA VAL A 89 1.19 -9.88 0.52
C VAL A 89 0.97 -11.06 1.45
N GLU A 90 -0.28 -11.41 1.70
CA GLU A 90 -0.67 -12.57 2.48
C GLU A 90 -1.23 -13.66 1.58
N ALA A 91 -0.52 -14.78 1.49
CA ALA A 91 -0.99 -15.98 0.82
C ALA A 91 -1.56 -16.97 1.85
N LYS A 92 -2.88 -17.14 1.84
CA LYS A 92 -3.60 -18.09 2.70
C LYS A 92 -3.64 -19.47 2.06
N LEU A 93 -2.95 -20.40 2.69
CA LEU A 93 -2.97 -21.83 2.38
C LEU A 93 -4.07 -22.51 3.21
N THR A 94 -4.09 -23.84 3.18
CA THR A 94 -5.09 -24.62 3.93
C THR A 94 -4.86 -24.57 5.44
N ASP A 95 -3.59 -24.60 5.86
CA ASP A 95 -3.12 -24.76 7.23
C ASP A 95 -2.42 -23.51 7.78
N LYS A 96 -1.92 -22.61 6.92
CA LYS A 96 -1.14 -21.43 7.34
C LYS A 96 -1.29 -20.24 6.40
N ILE A 97 -0.79 -19.10 6.86
CA ILE A 97 -0.70 -17.86 6.08
C ILE A 97 0.78 -17.53 5.92
N ILE A 98 1.21 -17.24 4.70
CA ILE A 98 2.57 -16.83 4.40
C ILE A 98 2.54 -15.36 4.02
N VAL A 99 3.30 -14.56 4.75
CA VAL A 99 3.40 -13.11 4.56
C VAL A 99 4.69 -12.80 3.81
N MET A 100 4.61 -11.90 2.84
CA MET A 100 5.73 -11.41 2.02
C MET A 100 5.62 -9.90 1.84
N ASP A 101 6.73 -9.22 1.56
CA ASP A 101 6.72 -7.79 1.27
C ASP A 101 6.89 -7.54 -0.23
N LEU A 102 6.12 -6.59 -0.76
CA LEU A 102 6.14 -6.19 -2.15
C LEU A 102 6.30 -4.66 -2.22
N ALA A 103 7.31 -4.18 -2.94
CA ALA A 103 7.56 -2.75 -3.12
C ALA A 103 7.50 -2.39 -4.60
N LYS A 104 6.67 -1.39 -4.95
CA LYS A 104 6.58 -0.81 -6.30
C LYS A 104 7.11 0.62 -6.26
N TYR A 105 8.11 0.89 -7.09
CA TYR A 105 8.75 2.19 -7.19
C TYR A 105 8.34 2.92 -8.47
N SER A 106 8.37 4.26 -8.44
CA SER A 106 8.30 5.05 -9.67
C SER A 106 9.64 4.98 -10.40
N ASP A 107 9.63 4.94 -11.73
CA ASP A 107 10.85 4.98 -12.55
C ASP A 107 11.72 6.22 -12.29
N LEU A 108 11.13 7.32 -11.81
CA LEU A 108 11.81 8.56 -11.44
C LEU A 108 12.70 8.44 -10.20
N TYR A 109 12.47 7.45 -9.33
CA TYR A 109 13.18 7.30 -8.05
C TYR A 109 14.61 6.74 -8.23
N ASN A 110 14.84 6.00 -9.32
CA ASN A 110 16.16 5.44 -9.64
C ASN A 110 17.13 6.45 -10.27
N ILE A 111 16.65 7.58 -10.80
CA ILE A 111 17.52 8.62 -11.38
C ILE A 111 18.20 9.45 -10.28
N SER A 112 17.52 9.65 -9.15
CA SER A 112 18.05 10.44 -8.02
C SER A 112 19.22 9.77 -7.27
N ASN A 113 19.31 8.44 -7.31
CA ASN A 113 20.36 7.69 -6.60
C ASN A 113 21.51 7.21 -7.51
N ALA A 114 21.44 7.45 -8.83
CA ALA A 114 22.48 7.07 -9.78
C ALA A 114 23.41 8.23 -10.20
N ASN A 115 23.11 9.47 -9.80
CA ASN A 115 23.86 10.67 -10.23
C ASN A 115 24.87 11.19 -9.18
N SER A 116 25.54 10.29 -8.47
CA SER A 116 26.69 10.65 -7.63
C SER A 116 27.99 10.03 -8.15
N SER A 117 28.36 10.35 -9.39
CA SER A 117 29.76 10.44 -9.83
C SER A 117 29.82 11.00 -11.25
N HIS A 118 30.91 11.73 -11.52
CA HIS A 118 31.29 12.37 -12.78
C HIS A 118 30.64 13.72 -13.11
N ASN A 119 31.27 14.76 -12.55
CA ASN A 119 31.49 16.01 -13.26
C ASN A 119 32.11 15.69 -14.63
N THR A 120 31.38 15.94 -15.71
CA THR A 120 31.99 16.18 -17.01
C THR A 120 31.16 17.25 -17.69
N GLU A 121 31.75 18.45 -17.78
CA GLU A 121 31.26 19.52 -18.64
C GLU A 121 31.17 18.98 -20.07
N GLN A 122 29.96 18.83 -20.58
CA GLN A 122 29.71 18.75 -22.01
C GLN A 122 29.12 20.08 -22.45
N ILE A 123 29.97 20.88 -23.08
CA ILE A 123 29.57 22.04 -23.87
C ILE A 123 28.64 21.51 -24.96
N ALA A 124 27.36 21.84 -24.87
CA ALA A 124 26.37 21.50 -25.88
C ALA A 124 26.55 22.42 -27.09
N GLU A 125 27.45 22.02 -27.99
CA GLU A 125 27.54 22.58 -29.34
C GLU A 125 26.28 22.13 -30.13
N GLY A 126 25.47 23.09 -30.58
CA GLY A 126 24.43 22.83 -31.59
C GLY A 126 22.96 22.81 -31.15
N LYS A 127 22.57 23.41 -30.02
CA LYS A 127 21.16 23.79 -29.77
C LYS A 127 21.10 25.26 -29.34
N GLY A 128 20.30 26.05 -30.05
CA GLY A 128 20.24 27.51 -29.89
C GLY A 128 20.19 27.96 -28.43
N MET A 129 20.99 28.97 -28.10
CA MET A 129 21.08 29.53 -26.74
C MET A 129 19.79 30.28 -26.42
N MET A 130 19.13 29.88 -25.33
CA MET A 130 18.00 30.64 -24.79
C MET A 130 18.57 31.76 -23.93
N LEU A 131 18.27 33.01 -24.29
CA LEU A 131 18.66 34.19 -23.52
C LEU A 131 17.49 34.65 -22.64
N ASP A 132 17.79 35.27 -21.51
CA ASP A 132 16.79 36.00 -20.72
C ASP A 132 16.48 37.37 -21.34
N GLU A 133 15.60 38.13 -20.69
CA GLU A 133 15.17 39.47 -21.13
C GLU A 133 16.33 40.48 -21.19
N GLU A 134 17.45 40.19 -20.52
CA GLU A 134 18.69 40.98 -20.53
C GLU A 134 19.76 40.41 -21.48
N LEU A 135 19.38 39.48 -22.37
CA LEU A 135 20.26 38.81 -23.32
C LEU A 135 21.37 37.97 -22.67
N LYS A 136 21.19 37.50 -21.44
CA LYS A 136 22.12 36.60 -20.75
C LYS A 136 21.73 35.14 -20.94
N VAL A 137 22.73 34.28 -21.03
CA VAL A 137 22.55 32.84 -21.29
C VAL A 137 21.86 32.16 -20.11
N ILE A 138 20.67 31.60 -20.35
CA ILE A 138 19.95 30.82 -19.35
C ILE A 138 20.61 29.45 -19.24
N LYS A 139 21.41 29.26 -18.19
CA LYS A 139 22.18 28.01 -17.95
C LYS A 139 21.33 26.83 -17.44
N SER A 140 20.06 27.05 -17.13
CA SER A 140 19.16 25.99 -16.65
C SER A 140 17.73 26.20 -17.14
N ALA A 141 17.17 25.19 -17.80
CA ALA A 141 15.76 25.21 -18.18
C ALA A 141 14.86 25.30 -16.92
N PRO A 142 13.78 26.09 -16.94
CA PRO A 142 12.86 26.17 -15.81
C PRO A 142 12.25 24.80 -15.52
N LYS A 143 12.31 24.36 -14.25
CA LYS A 143 11.85 23.04 -13.77
C LYS A 143 10.32 22.82 -13.86
N LYS A 144 9.57 23.80 -14.35
CA LYS A 144 8.11 23.76 -14.44
C LYS A 144 7.71 24.01 -15.88
N SER A 145 6.96 23.08 -16.46
CA SER A 145 6.46 23.23 -17.83
C SER A 145 5.49 24.41 -17.90
N ILE A 146 5.48 25.09 -19.05
CA ILE A 146 4.50 26.15 -19.35
C ILE A 146 3.07 25.62 -19.17
N ALA A 147 2.84 24.35 -19.52
CA ALA A 147 1.58 23.64 -19.26
C ALA A 147 1.20 23.62 -17.76
N PHE A 148 2.15 23.41 -16.84
CA PHE A 148 1.90 23.43 -15.40
C PHE A 148 1.52 24.83 -14.87
N ILE A 149 2.04 25.89 -15.49
CA ILE A 149 1.71 27.27 -15.12
C ILE A 149 0.33 27.64 -15.65
N LEU A 150 0.01 27.27 -16.89
CA LEU A 150 -1.26 27.58 -17.55
C LEU A 150 -2.45 26.78 -17.01
N THR A 151 -2.21 25.57 -16.48
CA THR A 151 -3.25 24.76 -15.82
C THR A 151 -3.53 25.17 -14.38
N ARG A 152 -2.81 26.16 -13.85
CA ARG A 152 -3.03 26.74 -12.51
C ARG A 152 -4.17 27.77 -12.50
N GLY A 153 -5.20 27.56 -13.28
CA GLY A 153 -6.45 28.31 -13.25
C GLY A 153 -7.58 27.36 -12.91
N ASN A 154 -8.15 27.48 -11.70
CA ASN A 154 -9.33 26.75 -11.22
C ASN A 154 -9.21 25.22 -11.05
N SER A 155 -8.38 24.77 -10.11
CA SER A 155 -8.84 23.67 -9.24
C SER A 155 -9.49 24.31 -8.02
N GLY A 156 -10.81 24.49 -8.06
CA GLY A 156 -11.57 24.82 -6.86
C GLY A 156 -11.18 23.83 -5.77
N MET A 157 -10.63 24.36 -4.68
CA MET A 157 -10.32 23.60 -3.48
C MET A 157 -11.64 23.06 -2.96
N GLN A 158 -12.02 21.87 -3.45
CA GLN A 158 -13.22 21.18 -3.01
C GLN A 158 -13.10 21.10 -1.50
N PRO A 159 -14.10 21.58 -0.73
CA PRO A 159 -14.05 21.50 0.72
C PRO A 159 -13.86 20.02 1.06
N LYS A 160 -12.69 19.68 1.63
CA LYS A 160 -12.43 18.33 2.11
C LYS A 160 -13.53 18.02 3.11
N LYS A 161 -14.45 17.14 2.74
CA LYS A 161 -15.51 16.65 3.65
C LYS A 161 -14.83 16.31 4.98
N HIS A 162 -15.40 16.76 6.10
CA HIS A 162 -14.87 16.44 7.43
C HIS A 162 -14.82 14.92 7.58
N GLN A 163 -13.63 14.33 7.39
CA GLN A 163 -13.41 12.90 7.50
C GLN A 163 -13.42 12.55 8.97
N LYS A 164 -14.36 11.70 9.37
CA LYS A 164 -14.42 11.13 10.71
C LYS A 164 -13.36 10.06 10.86
N TYR A 165 -12.61 10.13 11.96
CA TYR A 165 -11.59 9.16 12.31
C TYR A 165 -12.05 8.36 13.53
N PHE A 166 -11.60 7.12 13.58
CA PHE A 166 -11.95 6.19 14.64
C PHE A 166 -10.71 5.49 15.13
N TRP A 167 -10.59 5.37 16.45
CA TRP A 167 -9.59 4.51 17.06
C TRP A 167 -10.18 3.12 17.23
N THR A 168 -9.45 2.09 16.82
CA THR A 168 -9.92 0.70 16.90
C THR A 168 -8.93 -0.10 17.72
N GLU A 169 -9.44 -0.88 18.66
CA GLU A 169 -8.73 -1.91 19.39
C GLU A 169 -9.31 -3.26 19.00
N THR A 170 -8.47 -4.12 18.41
CA THR A 170 -8.84 -5.49 18.05
C THR A 170 -8.02 -6.44 18.90
N GLN A 171 -8.70 -7.32 19.63
CA GLN A 171 -8.05 -8.41 20.35
C GLN A 171 -8.49 -9.74 19.74
N ILE A 172 -7.50 -10.48 19.23
CA ILE A 172 -7.68 -11.79 18.63
C ILE A 172 -7.24 -12.82 19.67
N ASN A 173 -8.16 -13.70 20.07
CA ASN A 173 -7.92 -14.74 21.06
C ASN A 173 -7.92 -16.11 20.36
N ASN A 174 -6.78 -16.78 20.37
CA ASN A 174 -6.60 -18.13 19.85
C ASN A 174 -6.27 -19.09 20.99
N ASP A 175 -6.36 -20.40 20.73
CA ASP A 175 -6.02 -21.45 21.72
C ASP A 175 -4.58 -21.36 22.25
N SER A 176 -3.68 -20.71 21.50
CA SER A 176 -2.26 -20.54 21.83
C SER A 176 -1.90 -19.17 22.41
N GLY A 177 -2.84 -18.23 22.52
CA GLY A 177 -2.60 -16.90 23.09
C GLY A 177 -3.49 -15.80 22.54
N SER A 178 -3.30 -14.59 23.07
CA SER A 178 -4.03 -13.38 22.68
C SER A 178 -3.10 -12.36 22.04
N SER A 179 -3.54 -11.74 20.93
CA SER A 179 -2.87 -10.60 20.31
C SER A 179 -3.79 -9.38 20.32
N LYS A 180 -3.27 -8.23 20.74
CA LYS A 180 -4.00 -6.97 20.80
C LYS A 180 -3.34 -5.96 19.87
N THR A 181 -4.12 -5.40 18.96
CA THR A 181 -3.66 -4.38 18.01
C THR A 181 -4.55 -3.16 18.11
N MET A 182 -3.93 -1.98 18.08
CA MET A 182 -4.62 -0.70 18.08
C MET A 182 -4.24 0.11 16.85
N ARG A 183 -5.21 0.73 16.19
CA ARG A 183 -4.97 1.57 15.01
C ARG A 183 -6.02 2.65 14.81
N LEU A 184 -5.59 3.76 14.22
CA LEU A 184 -6.48 4.82 13.75
C LEU A 184 -6.94 4.50 12.33
N VAL A 185 -8.25 4.58 12.09
CA VAL A 185 -8.87 4.20 10.82
C VAL A 185 -9.92 5.22 10.40
N ASP A 186 -10.21 5.27 9.10
CA ASP A 186 -11.27 6.09 8.54
C ASP A 186 -12.64 5.40 8.69
N GLN A 187 -13.70 6.16 8.44
CA GLN A 187 -15.08 5.68 8.56
C GLN A 187 -15.35 4.41 7.73
N LYS A 188 -14.91 4.40 6.46
CA LYS A 188 -15.20 3.29 5.54
C LYS A 188 -14.53 1.99 6.00
N SER A 189 -13.29 2.08 6.46
CA SER A 189 -12.58 0.91 6.99
C SER A 189 -13.19 0.43 8.30
N VAL A 190 -13.62 1.32 9.19
CA VAL A 190 -14.32 0.93 10.43
C VAL A 190 -15.63 0.21 10.14
N GLU A 191 -16.44 0.70 9.20
CA GLU A 191 -17.68 0.03 8.81
C GLU A 191 -17.41 -1.38 8.27
N THR A 192 -16.36 -1.53 7.45
CA THR A 192 -15.91 -2.83 6.92
C THR A 192 -15.41 -3.76 8.03
N MET A 193 -14.65 -3.24 8.99
CA MET A 193 -14.17 -3.98 10.16
C MET A 193 -15.33 -4.47 11.03
N ILE A 194 -16.30 -3.60 11.33
CA ILE A 194 -17.48 -3.96 12.13
C ILE A 194 -18.29 -5.03 11.41
N TYR A 195 -18.52 -4.89 10.11
CA TYR A 195 -19.25 -5.87 9.31
C TYR A 195 -18.54 -7.23 9.32
N ARG A 196 -17.23 -7.24 9.06
CA ARG A 196 -16.41 -8.45 9.10
C ARG A 196 -16.42 -9.10 10.49
N HIS A 197 -16.22 -8.30 11.54
CA HIS A 197 -16.23 -8.78 12.91
C HIS A 197 -17.56 -9.47 13.26
N LYS A 198 -18.71 -8.87 12.90
CA LYS A 198 -20.05 -9.47 13.11
C LYS A 198 -20.19 -10.84 12.44
N ILE A 199 -19.60 -11.04 11.26
CA ILE A 199 -19.61 -12.33 10.58
C ILE A 199 -18.68 -13.31 11.30
N GLU A 200 -17.48 -12.87 11.68
CA GLU A 200 -16.47 -13.69 12.36
C GLU A 200 -16.90 -14.13 13.76
N THR A 201 -17.69 -13.33 14.49
CA THR A 201 -18.24 -13.70 15.80
C THR A 201 -19.08 -14.99 15.75
N ASN A 202 -19.69 -15.30 14.59
CA ASN A 202 -20.46 -16.53 14.39
C ASN A 202 -19.58 -17.77 14.12
N SER A 203 -18.27 -17.59 13.93
CA SER A 203 -17.33 -18.68 13.65
C SER A 203 -16.61 -19.15 14.92
N ASN A 204 -16.25 -20.43 14.98
CA ASN A 204 -15.54 -21.01 16.14
C ASN A 204 -14.22 -20.30 16.46
N SER A 205 -13.49 -19.85 15.43
CA SER A 205 -12.22 -19.13 15.60
C SER A 205 -12.38 -17.65 15.92
N GLY A 206 -13.52 -17.03 15.61
CA GLY A 206 -13.75 -15.60 15.77
C GLY A 206 -14.63 -15.22 16.96
N ARG A 207 -15.31 -16.20 17.58
CA ARG A 207 -16.24 -15.95 18.70
C ARG A 207 -15.60 -15.31 19.93
N LEU A 208 -14.30 -15.56 20.15
CA LEU A 208 -13.55 -15.01 21.27
C LEU A 208 -12.84 -13.69 20.94
N ASN A 209 -12.89 -13.24 19.68
CA ASN A 209 -12.27 -11.98 19.29
C ASN A 209 -13.12 -10.82 19.78
N THR A 210 -12.48 -9.73 20.18
CA THR A 210 -13.17 -8.50 20.58
C THR A 210 -12.71 -7.34 19.72
N LEU A 211 -13.66 -6.45 19.42
CA LEU A 211 -13.41 -5.22 18.68
C LEU A 211 -14.07 -4.07 19.44
N THR A 212 -13.27 -3.08 19.83
CA THR A 212 -13.76 -1.83 20.42
C THR A 212 -13.33 -0.66 19.54
N VAL A 213 -14.24 0.26 19.31
CA VAL A 213 -14.10 1.39 18.39
C VAL A 213 -14.51 2.66 19.11
N TRP A 214 -13.66 3.69 19.09
CA TRP A 214 -13.94 5.03 19.63
C TRP A 214 -13.94 6.06 18.50
N GLU A 215 -14.81 7.06 18.60
CA GLU A 215 -14.83 8.18 17.67
C GLU A 215 -13.79 9.23 18.10
N VAL A 216 -12.91 9.64 17.19
CA VAL A 216 -11.85 10.61 17.47
C VAL A 216 -12.17 11.94 16.80
N TYR A 217 -12.23 13.01 17.58
CA TYR A 217 -12.54 14.36 17.10
C TYR A 217 -11.31 15.12 16.63
N ASN A 218 -10.18 14.99 17.35
CA ASN A 218 -8.92 15.63 17.00
C ASN A 218 -7.79 14.60 16.87
N LYS A 219 -7.52 14.18 15.62
CA LYS A 219 -6.50 13.19 15.28
C LYS A 219 -5.11 13.54 15.85
N SER A 220 -4.65 14.76 15.65
CA SER A 220 -3.27 15.15 16.00
C SER A 220 -3.05 15.11 17.51
N LYS A 221 -3.94 15.72 18.29
CA LYS A 221 -3.85 15.72 19.76
C LYS A 221 -4.07 14.33 20.34
N PHE A 222 -4.98 13.55 19.77
CA PHE A 222 -5.22 12.17 20.18
C PHE A 222 -3.97 11.31 20.02
N MET A 223 -3.33 11.34 18.85
CA MET A 223 -2.12 10.55 18.60
C MET A 223 -0.95 10.96 19.51
N GLU A 224 -0.77 12.26 19.77
CA GLU A 224 0.26 12.76 20.68
C GLU A 224 0.08 12.21 22.10
N GLN A 225 -1.15 12.21 22.61
CA GLN A 225 -1.47 11.71 23.93
C GLN A 225 -1.45 10.17 24.00
N GLN A 226 -1.89 9.49 22.94
CA GLN A 226 -1.87 8.03 22.85
C GLN A 226 -0.45 7.46 22.76
N VAL A 227 0.47 8.16 22.07
CA VAL A 227 1.89 7.78 22.04
C VAL A 227 2.55 8.01 23.40
N SER A 228 2.14 9.07 24.10
CA SER A 228 2.68 9.39 25.44
C SER A 228 2.12 8.48 26.54
N ASN A 229 0.87 8.03 26.41
CA ASN A 229 0.19 7.15 27.34
C ASN A 229 -0.67 6.12 26.57
N PRO A 230 -0.24 4.85 26.47
CA PRO A 230 -0.98 3.80 25.78
C PRO A 230 -2.40 3.56 26.32
N ASP A 231 -2.65 3.85 27.60
CA ASP A 231 -3.95 3.67 28.26
C ASP A 231 -4.87 4.90 28.15
N PHE A 232 -4.45 5.93 27.41
CA PHE A 232 -5.20 7.17 27.24
C PHE A 232 -6.62 6.95 26.67
N VAL A 233 -6.81 5.93 25.83
CA VAL A 233 -8.12 5.52 25.28
C VAL A 233 -9.14 5.17 26.37
N TYR A 234 -8.70 4.71 27.54
CA TYR A 234 -9.57 4.33 28.65
C TYR A 234 -9.88 5.48 29.61
N SER A 235 -9.44 6.70 29.30
CA SER A 235 -9.69 7.88 30.13
C SER A 235 -11.17 8.30 30.07
N VAL A 236 -11.70 8.72 31.23
CA VAL A 236 -13.16 8.85 31.46
C VAL A 236 -13.77 10.13 30.88
N ALA A 237 -12.97 11.17 30.62
CA ALA A 237 -13.46 12.42 30.07
C ALA A 237 -12.36 13.17 29.30
N THR A 238 -12.54 13.32 27.98
CA THR A 238 -11.69 14.20 27.16
C THR A 238 -12.51 14.86 26.07
N ASP A 239 -12.13 16.08 25.66
CA ASP A 239 -12.72 16.77 24.51
C ASP A 239 -12.13 16.30 23.16
N ILE A 240 -11.24 15.28 23.20
CA ILE A 240 -10.37 14.89 22.09
C ILE A 240 -10.94 13.69 21.35
N PHE A 241 -11.59 12.79 22.07
CA PHE A 241 -12.27 11.61 21.54
C PHE A 241 -13.50 11.30 22.39
N ASN A 242 -14.45 10.56 21.84
CA ASN A 242 -15.62 10.11 22.58
C ASN A 242 -15.21 8.95 23.52
N PRO A 243 -15.29 9.13 24.86
CA PRO A 243 -14.96 8.05 25.80
C PRO A 243 -15.96 6.89 25.73
N THR A 244 -17.17 7.13 25.20
CA THR A 244 -18.14 6.07 24.93
C THR A 244 -17.79 5.41 23.59
N PRO A 245 -17.49 4.10 23.56
CA PRO A 245 -17.15 3.43 22.32
C PRO A 245 -18.34 3.45 21.35
N TYR A 246 -18.06 3.81 20.11
CA TYR A 246 -19.01 3.77 18.99
C TYR A 246 -19.47 2.33 18.71
N TYR A 247 -18.56 1.37 18.87
CA TYR A 247 -18.85 -0.05 18.76
C TYR A 247 -18.00 -0.79 19.78
N SER A 248 -18.59 -1.72 20.51
CA SER A 248 -17.84 -2.62 21.39
C SER A 248 -18.50 -3.99 21.35
N THR A 249 -17.69 -5.03 21.25
CA THR A 249 -18.14 -6.41 21.44
C THR A 249 -18.42 -6.63 22.92
N GLY A 250 -19.62 -6.22 23.35
CA GLY A 250 -20.09 -6.39 24.72
C GLY A 250 -20.25 -7.86 25.07
N ASN A 251 -19.56 -8.29 26.13
CA ASN A 251 -19.80 -9.55 26.81
C ASN A 251 -21.31 -9.69 27.14
N ASN A 252 -22.00 -10.59 26.45
CA ASN A 252 -23.19 -11.27 26.99
C ASN A 252 -22.73 -12.26 28.10
N LEU A 253 -22.08 -11.72 29.13
CA LEU A 253 -21.99 -12.37 30.45
C LEU A 253 -22.92 -11.59 31.38
N GLN A 254 -24.19 -11.52 31.01
CA GLN A 254 -25.24 -11.38 32.02
C GLN A 254 -25.36 -12.73 32.71
N SER A 255 -24.98 -12.74 33.99
CA SER A 255 -25.52 -13.57 35.06
C SER A 255 -25.90 -15.03 34.72
N LEU A 256 -25.06 -15.95 35.16
CA LEU A 256 -25.47 -17.24 35.71
C LEU A 256 -24.82 -17.39 37.08
#